data_AF-A0AA39P4Z1-F1
#
_entry.id   AF-A0AA39P4Z1-F1
#
_cell.length_a   1.000
_cell.length_b   1.000
_cell.length_c   1.000
_cell.angle_alpha   90.00
_cell.angle_beta   90.00
_cell.angle_gamma   90.00
#
_symmetry.space_group_name_H-M   'P 1'
#
loop_
_entity.id
_entity.type
_entity.pdbx_description
1 polymer ?
#
loop_
_entity_poly.entity_id
_entity_poly.type
_entity_poly.pdbx_seq_one_letter_code
_entity_poly.pdbx_strand_id
1 'polypeptide(L)'
;LKVDYENMINWTTSTDYLRCNPNFYNHPRYDFLLVDSMERPFFAQLIMIFTCVIGRKSFPLALVHPVDQPADSATEQLDKDLGFYRVRAQTRRESTFVSVYMIIRGALLIEDFGVKATDGFKEYLVVDCIDGDSFLRMKSLKYAGRCN
;
A
#
# COMPACT_ATOMS: atom_id res chain seq x y z
N LEU A 1 0.37 -10.93 9.67
CA LEU A 1 0.43 -9.79 10.62
C LEU A 1 -0.98 -9.36 10.93
N LYS A 2 -1.32 -9.25 12.22
CA LYS A 2 -2.59 -8.66 12.67
C LYS A 2 -2.38 -7.15 12.80
N VAL A 3 -3.19 -6.35 12.11
CA VAL A 3 -3.14 -4.88 12.15
C VAL A 3 -4.49 -4.39 12.64
N ASP A 4 -4.52 -3.79 13.82
CA ASP A 4 -5.71 -3.18 14.39
C ASP A 4 -5.70 -1.68 14.05
N TYR A 5 -6.83 -1.15 13.56
CA TYR A 5 -6.94 0.24 13.12
C TYR A 5 -8.31 0.82 13.48
N GLU A 6 -8.38 2.15 13.63
CA GLU A 6 -9.65 2.86 13.82
C GLU A 6 -10.34 3.07 12.47
N ASN A 7 -11.55 2.54 12.34
CA ASN A 7 -12.36 2.65 11.14
C ASN A 7 -12.95 4.06 11.00
N MET A 8 -12.77 4.70 9.85
CA MET A 8 -13.21 6.07 9.60
C MET A 8 -14.73 6.25 9.50
N ILE A 9 -15.50 5.17 9.33
CA ILE A 9 -16.96 5.24 9.22
C ILE A 9 -17.61 5.37 10.60
N ASN A 10 -17.13 4.57 11.56
CA ASN A 10 -17.82 4.35 12.83
C ASN A 10 -16.93 4.50 14.07
N TRP A 11 -15.64 4.85 13.89
CA TRP A 11 -14.66 5.02 14.96
C TRP A 11 -14.46 3.78 15.85
N THR A 12 -14.78 2.60 15.32
CA THR A 12 -14.54 1.33 16.01
C THR A 12 -13.25 0.68 15.55
N THR A 13 -12.67 -0.17 16.39
CA THR A 13 -11.50 -0.96 16.02
C THR A 13 -11.88 -2.02 14.99
N SER A 14 -11.20 -1.99 13.85
CA SER A 14 -11.22 -3.03 12.82
C SER A 14 -9.86 -3.73 12.76
N THR A 15 -9.81 -4.94 12.18
CA THR A 15 -8.59 -5.75 12.12
C THR A 15 -8.35 -6.29 10.73
N ASP A 16 -7.16 -6.02 10.17
CA ASP A 16 -6.66 -6.64 8.95
C ASP A 16 -5.65 -7.75 9.25
N TYR A 17 -5.70 -8.82 8.44
CA TYR A 17 -4.75 -9.94 8.50
C TYR A 17 -3.89 -9.99 7.23
N LEU A 18 -2.71 -9.37 7.32
CA LEU A 18 -1.79 -9.24 6.19
C LEU A 18 -0.86 -10.44 6.05
N ARG A 19 -0.59 -10.83 4.79
CA ARG A 19 0.23 -11.99 4.40
C ARG A 19 1.35 -11.58 3.45
N CYS A 20 2.48 -12.27 3.57
CA CYS A 20 3.66 -12.11 2.71
C CYS A 20 4.32 -13.48 2.43
N ASN A 21 3.50 -14.48 2.08
CA ASN A 21 3.97 -15.85 1.92
C ASN A 21 4.56 -16.05 0.51
N PRO A 22 5.85 -16.40 0.36
CA PRO A 22 6.45 -16.67 -0.95
C PRO A 22 5.89 -17.93 -1.62
N ASN A 23 5.28 -18.85 -0.87
CA ASN A 23 4.68 -20.08 -1.38
C ASN A 23 3.27 -20.29 -0.83
N PHE A 24 2.30 -19.58 -1.40
CA PHE A 24 0.88 -19.72 -1.14
C PHE A 24 0.21 -20.42 -2.33
N TYR A 25 -0.07 -21.72 -2.19
CA TYR A 25 -0.57 -22.57 -3.29
C TYR A 25 0.32 -22.50 -4.54
N ASN A 26 1.64 -22.67 -4.38
CA ASN A 26 2.66 -22.60 -5.45
C ASN A 26 2.81 -21.22 -6.12
N HIS A 27 2.23 -20.17 -5.54
CA HIS A 27 2.38 -18.79 -5.99
C HIS A 27 2.71 -17.85 -4.83
N PRO A 28 3.53 -16.81 -5.04
CA PRO A 28 3.76 -15.82 -4.01
C PRO A 28 2.49 -15.00 -3.74
N ARG A 29 2.21 -14.73 -2.47
CA ARG A 29 1.16 -13.82 -2.02
C ARG A 29 1.74 -12.75 -1.10
N TYR A 30 1.75 -11.53 -1.59
CA TYR A 30 2.18 -10.33 -0.88
C TYR A 30 1.03 -9.33 -0.86
N ASP A 31 0.41 -9.16 0.30
CA ASP A 31 -0.71 -8.24 0.46
C ASP A 31 -0.19 -6.79 0.43
N PHE A 32 -1.03 -5.86 -0.04
CA PHE A 32 -0.74 -4.44 -0.01
C PHE A 32 -1.23 -3.81 1.28
N LEU A 33 -0.60 -2.70 1.65
CA LEU A 33 -0.89 -1.97 2.87
C LEU A 33 -0.73 -0.47 2.66
N LEU A 34 -1.35 0.28 3.56
CA LEU A 34 -1.17 1.72 3.67
C LEU A 34 -0.25 1.99 4.87
N VAL A 35 0.88 2.64 4.63
CA VAL A 35 1.87 3.00 5.66
C VAL A 35 1.75 4.48 5.97
N ASP A 36 1.81 4.83 7.24
CA ASP A 36 2.02 6.18 7.71
C ASP A 36 3.48 6.63 7.48
N SER A 37 3.68 7.93 7.23
CA SER A 37 5.02 8.49 7.10
C SER A 37 5.05 9.93 7.58
N MET A 38 6.26 10.45 7.82
CA MET A 38 6.45 11.83 8.30
C MET A 38 5.93 12.89 7.33
N GLU A 39 5.86 12.58 6.03
CA GLU A 39 5.38 13.53 5.02
C GLU A 39 3.94 13.23 4.61
N ARG A 40 3.72 12.03 4.04
CA ARG A 40 2.43 11.59 3.51
C ARG A 40 2.30 10.08 3.61
N PRO A 41 1.11 9.55 3.94
CA PRO A 41 0.86 8.13 3.84
C PRO A 41 1.12 7.62 2.42
N PHE A 42 1.61 6.39 2.31
CA PHE A 42 1.93 5.79 1.02
C PHE A 42 1.52 4.32 0.98
N PHE A 43 1.18 3.84 -0.21
CA PHE A 43 0.89 2.42 -0.41
C PHE A 43 2.18 1.64 -0.55
N ALA A 44 2.20 0.40 -0.06
CA ALA A 44 3.33 -0.48 -0.26
C ALA A 44 2.89 -1.94 -0.30
N GLN A 45 3.68 -2.79 -0.96
CA GLN A 45 3.52 -4.24 -0.92
C GLN A 45 4.36 -4.82 0.21
N LEU A 46 3.76 -5.65 1.06
CA LEU A 46 4.46 -6.31 2.16
C LEU A 46 5.31 -7.48 1.67
N ILE A 47 6.64 -7.39 1.80
CA ILE A 47 7.55 -8.43 1.33
C ILE A 47 7.87 -9.43 2.43
N MET A 48 8.20 -8.94 3.61
CA MET A 48 8.68 -9.76 4.73
C MET A 48 8.42 -9.04 6.05
N ILE A 49 8.17 -9.81 7.11
CA ILE A 49 8.08 -9.32 8.49
C ILE A 49 9.16 -10.01 9.31
N PHE A 50 9.87 -9.26 10.13
CA PHE A 50 10.92 -9.79 11.01
C PHE A 50 11.07 -8.91 12.26
N THR A 51 11.75 -9.44 13.27
CA THR A 51 12.04 -8.69 14.50
C THR A 51 13.52 -8.42 14.59
N CYS A 52 13.90 -7.14 14.69
CA CYS A 52 15.27 -6.75 14.99
C CYS A 52 15.46 -6.63 16.51
N VAL A 53 16.56 -7.14 17.05
CA VAL A 53 16.89 -7.01 18.48
C VAL A 53 18.10 -6.10 18.62
N ILE A 54 17.91 -4.95 19.28
CA ILE A 54 18.98 -4.00 19.57
C ILE A 54 19.13 -3.89 21.09
N GLY A 55 20.25 -4.42 21.60
CA GLY A 55 20.45 -4.60 23.04
C GLY A 55 19.43 -5.58 23.62
N ARG A 56 18.53 -5.10 24.49
CA ARG A 56 17.45 -5.89 25.10
C ARG A 56 16.05 -5.53 24.58
N LYS A 57 15.96 -4.70 23.54
CA LYS A 57 14.70 -4.24 22.95
C LYS A 57 14.45 -4.94 21.61
N SER A 58 13.22 -5.37 21.40
CA SER A 58 12.74 -5.95 20.14
C SER A 58 11.97 -4.92 19.34
N PHE A 59 12.28 -4.82 18.05
CA PHE A 59 11.68 -3.89 17.11
C PHE A 59 11.07 -4.71 15.97
N PRO A 60 9.74 -4.91 15.95
CA PRO A 60 9.09 -5.56 14.83
C PRO A 60 9.11 -4.63 13.61
N LEU A 61 9.70 -5.12 12.53
CA LEU A 61 9.90 -4.41 11.27
C LEU A 61 9.28 -5.18 10.12
N ALA A 62 8.95 -4.46 9.06
CA ALA A 62 8.54 -5.02 7.79
C ALA A 62 9.45 -4.48 6.68
N LEU A 63 9.86 -5.36 5.77
CA LEU A 63 10.39 -4.96 4.48
C LEU A 63 9.20 -4.76 3.54
N VAL A 64 9.06 -3.55 3.00
CA VAL A 64 7.97 -3.17 2.11
C VAL A 64 8.51 -2.62 0.80
N HIS A 65 7.76 -2.82 -0.28
CA HIS A 65 8.04 -2.26 -1.59
C HIS A 65 7.10 -1.07 -1.83
N PRO A 66 7.58 0.18 -1.81
CA PRO A 66 6.73 1.35 -1.98
C PRO A 66 6.05 1.40 -3.35
N VAL A 67 4.81 1.91 -3.35
CA VAL A 67 3.93 2.14 -4.49
C VAL A 67 3.41 3.57 -4.44
N ASP A 68 4.33 4.51 -4.60
CA ASP A 68 4.16 5.94 -4.37
C ASP A 68 4.80 6.81 -5.45
N GLN A 69 5.25 6.21 -6.56
CA GLN A 69 5.69 6.99 -7.71
C GLN A 69 4.48 7.66 -8.36
N PRO A 70 4.67 8.85 -8.95
CA PRO A 70 3.68 9.42 -9.86
C PRO A 70 3.35 8.42 -10.97
N ALA A 71 2.05 8.20 -11.19
CA ALA A 71 1.57 7.42 -12.32
C ALA A 71 1.90 8.12 -13.66
N ASP A 72 1.91 7.36 -14.74
CA ASP A 72 2.04 7.91 -16.09
C ASP A 72 0.89 8.90 -16.38
N SER A 73 1.22 10.07 -16.93
CA SER A 73 0.23 11.10 -17.25
C SER A 73 -0.71 10.70 -18.38
N ALA A 74 -0.37 9.66 -19.15
CA ALA A 74 -1.18 9.17 -20.26
C ALA A 74 -2.62 8.77 -19.85
N THR A 75 -2.82 8.30 -18.61
CA THR A 75 -4.15 7.89 -18.12
C THR A 75 -4.80 8.90 -17.18
N GLU A 76 -4.15 10.03 -16.90
CA GLU A 76 -4.57 10.96 -15.85
C GLU A 76 -6.01 11.46 -16.04
N GLN A 77 -6.38 11.84 -17.27
CA GLN A 77 -7.74 12.31 -17.56
C GLN A 77 -8.78 11.19 -17.42
N LEU A 78 -8.46 9.98 -17.88
CA LEU A 78 -9.34 8.82 -17.78
C LEU A 78 -9.56 8.42 -16.32
N ASP A 79 -8.48 8.37 -15.54
CA ASP A 79 -8.55 8.06 -14.12
C ASP A 79 -9.38 9.11 -13.38
N LYS A 80 -9.24 10.39 -13.74
CA LYS A 80 -10.07 11.48 -13.19
C LYS A 80 -11.55 11.34 -13.55
N ASP A 81 -11.86 11.03 -14.81
CA ASP A 81 -13.24 10.89 -15.31
C ASP A 81 -13.95 9.69 -14.67
N LEU A 82 -13.21 8.61 -14.39
CA LEU A 82 -13.73 7.40 -13.76
C LEU A 82 -13.59 7.39 -12.23
N GLY A 83 -12.93 8.41 -11.65
CA GLY A 83 -12.67 8.49 -10.21
C GLY A 83 -11.69 7.44 -9.69
N PHE A 84 -10.79 6.96 -10.55
CA PHE A 84 -9.77 5.99 -10.16
C PHE A 84 -8.58 6.65 -9.46
N TYR A 85 -8.05 5.91 -8.47
CA TYR A 85 -6.83 6.26 -7.78
C TYR A 85 -5.71 5.32 -8.23
N ARG A 86 -4.82 5.86 -9.05
CA ARG A 86 -3.69 5.12 -9.59
C ARG A 86 -2.42 5.42 -8.80
N VAL A 87 -1.65 4.37 -8.53
CA VAL A 87 -0.37 4.44 -7.85
C VAL A 87 0.65 3.55 -8.55
N ARG A 88 1.91 3.94 -8.51
CA ARG A 88 2.97 3.27 -9.26
C ARG A 88 4.07 2.75 -8.35
N ALA A 89 4.51 1.52 -8.61
CA ALA A 89 5.58 0.89 -7.85
C ALA A 89 6.93 1.56 -8.12
N GLN A 90 7.74 1.71 -7.07
CA GLN A 90 9.15 2.03 -7.22
C GLN A 90 9.93 0.86 -7.85
N THR A 91 11.22 1.06 -8.16
CA THR A 91 12.08 -0.09 -8.47
C THR A 91 12.15 -1.02 -7.27
N ARG A 92 12.33 -2.32 -7.51
CA ARG A 92 12.42 -3.30 -6.41
C ARG A 92 13.58 -3.01 -5.44
N ARG A 93 14.63 -2.33 -5.90
CA ARG A 93 15.80 -1.94 -5.09
C ARG A 93 15.47 -0.87 -4.05
N GLU A 94 14.45 -0.07 -4.29
CA GLU A 94 13.96 0.95 -3.33
C GLU A 94 13.03 0.35 -2.25
N SER A 95 13.04 -0.96 -2.07
CA SER A 95 12.34 -1.57 -0.94
C SER A 95 12.94 -1.06 0.37
N THR A 96 12.09 -0.69 1.32
CA THR A 96 12.49 -0.02 2.55
C THR A 96 11.96 -0.74 3.79
N PHE A 97 12.60 -0.48 4.93
CA PHE A 97 12.16 -0.99 6.21
C PHE A 97 11.21 0.00 6.88
N VAL A 98 10.07 -0.50 7.34
CA VAL A 98 9.11 0.27 8.14
C VAL A 98 8.87 -0.43 9.46
N SER A 99 8.60 0.35 10.50
CA SER A 99 8.05 -0.18 11.73
C SER A 99 6.66 -0.75 11.45
N VAL A 100 6.33 -1.94 11.97
CA VAL A 100 4.97 -2.49 11.80
C VAL A 100 3.91 -1.61 12.45
N TYR A 101 4.29 -0.78 13.41
CA TYR A 101 3.40 0.19 14.07
C TYR A 101 3.05 1.38 13.19
N MET A 102 3.75 1.58 12.07
CA MET A 102 3.43 2.59 11.07
C MET A 102 2.47 2.07 10.01
N ILE A 103 2.09 0.79 10.05
CA ILE A 103 1.09 0.27 9.13
C ILE A 103 -0.28 0.75 9.61
N ILE A 104 -0.93 1.60 8.81
CA ILE A 104 -2.26 2.11 9.10
C ILE A 104 -3.26 0.97 8.98
N ARG A 105 -3.21 0.25 7.85
CA ARG A 105 -4.10 -0.88 7.55
C ARG A 105 -3.68 -1.62 6.27
N GLY A 106 -4.37 -2.71 5.94
CA GLY A 106 -4.30 -3.36 4.63
C GLY A 106 -4.96 -2.52 3.54
N ALA A 107 -4.56 -2.78 2.30
CA ALA A 107 -5.14 -2.13 1.12
C ALA A 107 -5.32 -3.15 -0.01
N LEU A 108 -6.37 -2.97 -0.82
CA LEU A 108 -6.58 -3.77 -2.02
C LEU A 108 -6.15 -2.97 -3.25
N LEU A 109 -5.05 -3.40 -3.86
CA LEU A 109 -4.50 -2.82 -5.07
C LEU A 109 -4.56 -3.88 -6.19
N ILE A 110 -5.02 -3.47 -7.37
CA ILE A 110 -5.11 -4.33 -8.55
C ILE A 110 -4.15 -3.81 -9.60
N GLU A 111 -3.29 -4.69 -10.12
CA GLU A 111 -2.37 -4.37 -11.21
C GLU A 111 -3.15 -3.99 -12.46
N ASP A 112 -2.82 -2.86 -13.08
CA ASP A 112 -3.33 -2.51 -14.39
C ASP A 112 -2.46 -3.16 -15.47
N PHE A 113 -2.91 -4.32 -15.94
CA PHE A 113 -2.25 -5.06 -17.01
C PHE A 113 -2.33 -4.37 -18.39
N GLY A 114 -3.20 -3.36 -18.54
CA GLY A 114 -3.34 -2.59 -19.77
C GLY A 114 -2.26 -1.54 -19.95
N VAL A 115 -1.72 -1.02 -18.84
CA VAL A 115 -0.62 -0.05 -18.87
C VAL A 115 0.71 -0.79 -18.95
N LYS A 116 1.32 -0.74 -20.14
CA LYS A 116 2.71 -1.12 -20.34
C LYS A 116 3.57 0.13 -20.15
N ALA A 117 3.87 0.46 -18.89
CA ALA A 117 4.80 1.55 -18.60
C ALA A 117 6.09 1.33 -19.38
N THR A 118 6.58 2.38 -20.04
CA THR A 118 7.74 2.32 -20.95
C THR A 118 9.02 1.89 -20.26
N ASP A 119 9.09 2.04 -18.94
CA ASP A 119 10.20 1.64 -18.07
C ASP A 119 9.96 0.32 -17.32
N GLY A 120 8.83 -0.35 -17.56
CA GLY A 120 8.50 -1.64 -16.95
C GLY A 120 8.04 -1.59 -15.50
N PHE A 121 7.81 -0.40 -14.92
CA PHE A 121 7.20 -0.31 -13.59
C PHE A 121 5.73 -0.68 -13.62
N LYS A 122 5.28 -1.35 -12.56
CA LYS A 122 3.89 -1.74 -12.39
C LYS A 122 3.07 -0.60 -11.83
N GLU A 123 1.89 -0.42 -12.38
CA GLU A 123 0.87 0.48 -11.86
C GLU A 123 -0.29 -0.32 -11.29
N TYR A 124 -0.93 0.28 -10.28
CA TYR A 124 -2.03 -0.33 -9.57
C TYR A 124 -3.16 0.67 -9.39
N LEU A 125 -4.38 0.17 -9.44
CA LEU A 125 -5.57 0.88 -9.04
C LEU A 125 -5.91 0.52 -7.60
N VAL A 126 -6.12 1.54 -6.76
CA VAL A 126 -6.61 1.37 -5.39
C VAL A 126 -8.11 1.08 -5.45
N VAL A 127 -8.52 -0.04 -4.86
CA VAL A 127 -9.93 -0.43 -4.78
C VAL A 127 -10.53 0.13 -3.50
N ASP A 128 -11.32 1.19 -3.63
CA ASP A 128 -11.98 1.87 -2.51
C ASP A 128 -13.51 1.72 -2.52
N CYS A 129 -14.10 1.22 -3.60
CA CYS A 129 -15.55 1.15 -3.78
C CYS A 129 -16.26 0.08 -2.93
N ILE A 130 -15.55 -0.97 -2.51
CA ILE A 130 -16.11 -2.07 -1.69
C ILE A 130 -15.84 -1.89 -0.19
N ASP A 131 -15.05 -0.89 0.18
CA ASP A 131 -14.61 -0.64 1.54
C ASP A 131 -14.78 0.85 1.87
N GLY A 132 -15.84 1.15 2.63
CA GLY A 132 -16.16 2.53 2.98
C GLY A 132 -15.08 3.23 3.83
N ASP A 133 -14.27 2.49 4.59
CA ASP A 133 -13.13 3.09 5.30
C ASP A 133 -12.05 3.50 4.29
N SER A 134 -11.75 2.64 3.32
CA SER A 134 -10.83 2.96 2.21
C SER A 134 -11.32 4.19 1.44
N PHE A 135 -12.60 4.23 1.07
CA PHE A 135 -13.20 5.36 0.36
C PHE A 135 -13.06 6.69 1.11
N LEU A 136 -13.33 6.69 2.43
CA LEU A 136 -13.16 7.90 3.24
C LEU A 136 -11.69 8.32 3.32
N ARG A 137 -10.76 7.36 3.49
CA ARG A 137 -9.32 7.63 3.46
C ARG A 137 -8.91 8.25 2.12
N MET A 138 -9.37 7.69 1.00
CA MET A 138 -9.03 8.17 -0.35
C MET A 138 -9.43 9.63 -0.61
N LYS A 139 -10.46 10.09 0.12
CA LYS A 139 -10.92 11.49 0.10
C LYS A 139 -10.20 12.40 1.10
N SER A 140 -9.83 11.89 2.27
CA SER A 140 -9.28 12.71 3.35
C SER A 140 -7.75 12.82 3.33
N LEU A 141 -7.06 11.76 2.88
CA LEU A 141 -5.60 11.69 2.95
C LEU A 141 -4.97 12.17 1.65
N LYS A 142 -3.89 12.95 1.79
CA LYS A 142 -2.98 13.26 0.69
C LYS A 142 -1.90 12.19 0.65
N TYR A 143 -2.01 11.26 -0.29
CA TYR A 143 -1.03 10.18 -0.46
C TYR A 143 0.18 10.65 -1.26
N ALA A 144 1.32 9.99 -1.06
CA ALA A 144 2.43 10.05 -2.00
C ALA A 144 2.06 9.36 -3.33
N GLY A 145 2.54 9.89 -4.46
CA GLY A 145 2.27 9.38 -5.81
C GLY A 145 1.02 9.93 -6.51
N ARG A 146 0.15 10.67 -5.80
CA ARG A 146 -1.01 11.32 -6.41
C ARG A 146 -0.62 12.65 -7.07
N CYS A 147 -0.77 12.75 -8.39
CA CYS A 147 -0.77 14.04 -9.08
C CYS A 147 -2.00 14.85 -8.61
N ASN A 148 -1.80 16.13 -8.24
CA ASN A 148 -2.84 17.00 -7.70
C ASN A 148 -3.80 17.50 -8.79
#